data_AF-A0A7S2LWA7-F1
#
_entry.id   AF-A0A7S2LWA7-F1
#
_cell.length_a   1.000
_cell.length_b   1.000
_cell.length_c   1.000
_cell.angle_alpha   90.00
_cell.angle_beta   90.00
_cell.angle_gamma   90.00
#
_symmetry.space_group_name_H-M   'P 1'
#
loop_
_entity.id
_entity.type
_entity.pdbx_description
1 polymer ?
#
loop_
_entity_poly.entity_id
_entity_poly.type
_entity_poly.pdbx_seq_one_letter_code
_entity_poly.pdbx_strand_id
1 'polypeptide(L)'
;DGFANGVDSEWAPVVVEDKGSLRVTQLEKRMAFKDKAKWDFFQKLLIDAGLVESKKTRTGLFKTVERFVVNEKRVTSLLALTAMHDIMKMSQLLPVVQPQHAPYHGYAASNTIGDHDS
;
A
#
# COMPACT_ATOMS: atom_id res chain seq x y z
N ASP A 1 1.17 13.95 -11.87
CA ASP A 1 0.03 13.62 -11.00
C ASP A 1 0.46 12.54 -10.02
N GLY A 2 0.91 13.01 -8.85
CA GLY A 2 1.73 12.27 -7.90
C GLY A 2 0.92 11.40 -6.93
N PHE A 3 1.59 10.35 -6.46
CA PHE A 3 1.08 9.19 -5.71
C PHE A 3 0.69 9.46 -4.24
N ALA A 4 0.41 10.71 -3.87
CA ALA A 4 0.09 11.08 -2.50
C ALA A 4 -1.01 12.14 -2.52
N ASN A 5 -2.27 11.70 -2.45
CA ASN A 5 -3.32 12.54 -1.89
C ASN A 5 -3.03 12.62 -0.39
N GLY A 6 -2.15 13.57 -0.03
CA GLY A 6 -1.85 13.87 1.35
C GLY A 6 -3.12 14.24 2.09
N VAL A 7 -3.20 13.78 3.33
CA VAL A 7 -4.10 14.23 4.38
C VAL A 7 -4.32 15.75 4.26
N ASP A 8 -5.56 16.17 4.03
CA ASP A 8 -5.92 17.58 3.97
C ASP A 8 -6.11 18.15 5.38
N SER A 9 -6.47 19.43 5.46
CA SER A 9 -6.71 20.13 6.73
C SER A 9 -7.88 19.57 7.55
N GLU A 10 -8.65 18.63 7.00
CA GLU A 10 -9.79 17.99 7.66
C GLU A 10 -9.48 16.58 8.16
N TRP A 11 -8.24 16.10 8.00
CA TRP A 11 -7.87 14.76 8.43
C TRP A 11 -8.00 14.58 9.94
N ALA A 12 -8.69 13.50 10.34
CA ALA A 12 -8.80 13.05 11.72
C ALA A 12 -8.68 11.52 11.76
N PRO A 13 -8.06 10.95 12.82
CA PRO A 13 -7.87 9.52 12.93
C PRO A 13 -9.22 8.80 13.03
N VAL A 14 -9.41 7.75 12.23
CA VAL A 14 -10.57 6.86 12.38
C VAL A 14 -10.39 6.05 13.66
N VAL A 15 -11.18 6.39 14.68
CA VAL A 15 -11.25 5.60 15.91
C VAL A 15 -12.01 4.31 15.60
N VAL A 16 -11.26 3.24 15.31
CA VAL A 16 -11.83 1.91 15.21
C VAL A 16 -12.12 1.45 16.64
N GLU A 17 -13.37 1.60 17.08
CA GLU A 17 -13.83 0.94 18.30
C GLU A 17 -13.63 -0.57 18.12
N ASP A 18 -12.81 -1.18 18.98
CA ASP A 18 -12.60 -2.62 19.09
C ASP A 18 -13.89 -3.28 19.62
N LYS A 19 -14.93 -3.27 18.79
CA LYS A 19 -16.19 -3.97 19.05
C LYS A 19 -15.97 -5.45 18.79
N GLY A 20 -15.33 -6.10 19.77
CA GLY A 20 -15.23 -7.53 19.88
C GLY A 20 -14.34 -8.16 18.81
N SER A 21 -13.02 -8.03 19.00
CA SER A 21 -12.04 -8.95 18.42
C SER A 21 -12.42 -10.41 18.77
N LEU A 22 -13.27 -11.03 17.94
CA LEU A 22 -13.23 -12.48 17.76
C LEU A 22 -11.78 -12.82 17.49
N ARG A 23 -11.20 -13.71 18.31
CA ARG A 23 -9.83 -14.23 18.18
C ARG A 23 -9.71 -15.08 16.91
N VAL A 24 -9.96 -14.47 15.76
CA VAL A 24 -9.74 -15.05 14.45
C VAL A 24 -8.23 -15.18 14.32
N THR A 25 -7.75 -16.42 14.36
CA THR A 25 -6.34 -16.73 14.17
C THR A 25 -5.85 -16.11 12.86
N GLN A 26 -4.56 -15.79 12.76
CA GLN A 26 -4.02 -15.26 11.49
C GLN A 26 -4.33 -16.17 10.29
N LEU A 27 -4.41 -17.49 10.52
CA LEU A 27 -4.77 -18.45 9.50
C LEU A 27 -6.20 -18.23 8.99
N GLU A 28 -7.18 -18.12 9.87
CA GLU A 28 -8.58 -17.88 9.51
C GLU A 28 -8.75 -16.54 8.78
N LYS A 29 -8.02 -15.49 9.17
CA LYS A 29 -8.00 -14.20 8.45
C LYS A 29 -7.46 -14.36 7.03
N ARG A 30 -6.37 -15.13 6.84
CA ARG A 30 -5.78 -15.40 5.51
C ARG A 30 -6.72 -16.22 4.63
N MET A 31 -7.40 -17.21 5.20
CA MET A 31 -8.41 -18.01 4.49
C MET A 31 -9.60 -17.13 4.08
N ALA A 32 -10.14 -16.34 5.00
CA ALA A 32 -11.24 -15.43 4.72
C ALA A 32 -10.88 -14.41 3.62
N PHE A 33 -9.66 -13.86 3.65
CA PHE A 33 -9.16 -13.00 2.58
C PHE A 33 -9.08 -13.77 1.26
N LYS A 34 -8.49 -14.97 1.26
CA LYS A 34 -8.36 -15.78 0.04
C LYS A 34 -9.71 -16.04 -0.64
N ASP A 35 -10.71 -16.40 0.16
CA ASP A 35 -12.00 -16.86 -0.36
C ASP A 35 -12.94 -15.71 -0.71
N LYS A 36 -12.79 -14.55 -0.04
CA LYS A 36 -13.69 -13.39 -0.22
C LYS A 36 -13.06 -12.24 -0.99
N ALA A 37 -11.77 -12.29 -1.29
CA ALA A 37 -11.10 -11.25 -2.06
C ALA A 37 -11.69 -11.14 -3.47
N LYS A 38 -11.86 -9.90 -3.93
CA LYS A 38 -12.28 -9.59 -5.30
C LYS A 38 -11.07 -9.71 -6.22
N TRP A 39 -10.69 -10.93 -6.57
CA TRP A 39 -9.48 -11.20 -7.35
C TRP A 39 -9.47 -10.49 -8.71
N ASP A 40 -10.62 -10.40 -9.38
CA ASP A 40 -10.75 -9.67 -10.65
C ASP A 40 -10.43 -8.18 -10.50
N PHE A 41 -10.81 -7.59 -9.36
CA PHE A 41 -10.47 -6.19 -9.06
C PHE A 41 -8.95 -6.04 -8.89
N PHE A 42 -8.30 -6.93 -8.16
CA PHE A 42 -6.84 -6.90 -8.00
C PHE A 42 -6.13 -7.10 -9.35
N GLN A 43 -6.58 -8.04 -10.17
CA GLN A 43 -6.02 -8.26 -11.49
C GLN A 43 -6.16 -6.99 -12.36
N LYS A 44 -7.36 -6.40 -12.38
CA LYS A 44 -7.60 -5.14 -13.09
C LYS A 44 -6.70 -4.02 -12.58
N LEU A 45 -6.55 -3.89 -11.26
CA LEU A 45 -5.69 -2.89 -10.64
C LEU A 45 -4.22 -3.06 -11.06
N LEU A 46 -3.70 -4.28 -11.09
CA LEU A 46 -2.33 -4.57 -11.53
C LEU A 46 -2.12 -4.25 -13.02
N ILE A 47 -3.14 -4.46 -13.85
CA ILE A 47 -3.11 -4.10 -15.28
C ILE A 47 -3.17 -2.58 -15.45
N ASP A 48 -4.10 -1.92 -14.78
CA ASP A 48 -4.29 -0.46 -14.85
C ASP A 48 -3.05 0.29 -14.33
N ALA A 49 -2.35 -0.26 -13.32
CA ALA A 49 -1.07 0.26 -12.83
C ALA A 49 0.13 -0.03 -13.77
N GLY A 50 -0.08 -0.81 -14.83
CA GLY A 50 0.96 -1.22 -15.78
C GLY A 50 1.98 -2.21 -15.20
N LEU A 51 1.65 -2.90 -14.11
CA LEU A 51 2.50 -3.94 -13.50
C LEU A 51 2.40 -5.26 -14.25
N VAL A 52 1.25 -5.51 -14.89
CA VAL A 52 0.97 -6.70 -15.68
C VAL A 52 0.33 -6.29 -17.01
N GLU A 53 0.77 -6.88 -18.11
CA GLU A 53 0.14 -6.75 -19.42
C GLU A 53 -0.70 -7.99 -19.73
N SER A 54 -1.93 -7.79 -20.21
CA SER A 54 -2.71 -8.88 -20.80
C SER A 54 -2.52 -8.92 -22.32
N LYS A 55 -2.06 -10.07 -22.84
CA LYS A 55 -1.87 -10.33 -24.27
C LYS A 55 -2.81 -11.45 -24.70
N LYS A 56 -3.76 -11.11 -25.57
CA LYS A 56 -4.67 -12.08 -26.20
C LYS A 56 -4.06 -12.57 -27.50
N THR A 57 -3.73 -13.85 -27.55
CA THR A 57 -3.16 -14.49 -28.74
C THR A 57 -4.17 -15.47 -29.32
N ARG A 58 -4.47 -15.33 -30.62
CA ARG A 58 -5.33 -16.30 -31.33
C ARG A 58 -4.52 -17.55 -31.65
N THR A 59 -4.95 -18.69 -31.12
CA THR A 59 -4.37 -20.01 -31.41
C THR A 59 -5.38 -20.82 -32.21
N GLY A 60 -5.22 -20.89 -33.53
CA GLY A 60 -6.16 -21.59 -34.42
C GLY A 60 -7.39 -20.75 -34.81
N LEU A 61 -8.39 -21.41 -35.41
CA LEU A 61 -9.54 -20.72 -36.03
C LEU A 61 -10.54 -20.12 -35.03
N PHE A 62 -10.69 -20.74 -33.84
CA PHE A 62 -11.75 -20.36 -32.87
C PHE A 62 -11.28 -20.18 -31.42
N LYS A 63 -9.97 -20.30 -31.14
CA LYS A 63 -9.47 -20.24 -29.76
C LYS A 63 -8.58 -19.02 -29.57
N THR A 64 -8.92 -18.20 -28.58
CA THR A 64 -8.10 -17.10 -28.09
C THR A 64 -7.60 -17.47 -26.71
N VAL A 65 -6.29 -17.36 -26.49
CA VAL A 65 -5.67 -17.57 -25.20
C VAL A 65 -5.20 -16.22 -24.67
N GLU A 66 -5.59 -15.90 -23.45
CA GLU A 66 -5.09 -14.73 -22.73
C GLU A 66 -3.84 -15.15 -21.94
N ARG A 67 -2.76 -14.38 -22.08
CA ARG A 67 -1.52 -14.54 -21.32
C ARG A 67 -1.21 -13.25 -20.58
N PHE A 68 -0.80 -13.39 -19.33
CA PHE A 68 -0.34 -12.28 -18.50
C PHE A 68 1.18 -12.25 -18.53
N VAL A 69 1.75 -11.07 -18.77
CA VAL A 69 3.20 -10.83 -18.75
C VAL A 69 3.50 -9.75 -17.73
N VAL A 70 4.42 -10.03 -16.82
CA VAL A 70 4.80 -9.09 -15.76
C VAL A 70 5.76 -8.05 -16.32
N ASN A 71 5.54 -6.78 -15.97
CA ASN A 71 6.53 -5.73 -16.20
C ASN A 71 7.54 -5.73 -15.04
N GLU A 72 8.61 -6.52 -15.19
CA GLU A 72 9.61 -6.73 -14.13
C GLU A 72 10.15 -5.41 -13.57
N LYS A 73 10.50 -4.45 -14.44
CA LYS A 73 11.05 -3.15 -14.01
C LYS A 73 10.07 -2.38 -13.13
N ARG A 74 8.79 -2.32 -13.49
CA ARG A 74 7.77 -1.62 -12.70
C ARG A 74 7.47 -2.35 -11.39
N VAL A 75 7.39 -3.68 -11.42
CA VAL A 75 7.20 -4.49 -10.21
C VAL A 75 8.39 -4.33 -9.26
N THR A 76 9.62 -4.40 -9.75
CA THR A 76 10.81 -4.15 -8.93
C THR A 76 10.81 -2.75 -8.34
N SER A 77 10.42 -1.73 -9.12
CA SER A 77 10.32 -0.36 -8.62
C SER A 77 9.26 -0.22 -7.52
N LEU A 78 8.09 -0.86 -7.70
CA LEU A 78 7.06 -0.92 -6.68
C LEU A 78 7.55 -1.60 -5.40
N LEU A 79 8.19 -2.77 -5.54
CA LEU A 79 8.74 -3.52 -4.40
C LEU A 79 9.82 -2.72 -3.65
N ALA A 80 10.68 -2.00 -4.38
CA ALA A 80 11.67 -1.12 -3.78
C ALA A 80 11.01 0.04 -3.00
N LEU A 81 9.95 0.65 -3.56
CA LEU A 81 9.17 1.68 -2.87
C LEU A 81 8.49 1.12 -1.62
N THR A 82 7.89 -0.07 -1.69
CA THR A 82 7.30 -0.75 -0.53
C THR A 82 8.35 -1.03 0.55
N ALA A 83 9.53 -1.52 0.16
CA ALA A 83 10.62 -1.76 1.10
C ALA A 83 11.11 -0.46 1.77
N MET A 84 11.27 0.62 1.00
CA MET A 84 11.63 1.93 1.57
C MET A 84 10.54 2.46 2.50
N HIS A 85 9.27 2.33 2.12
CA HIS A 85 8.13 2.67 2.97
C HIS A 85 8.15 1.89 4.29
N ASP A 86 8.43 0.59 4.26
CA ASP A 86 8.50 -0.21 5.48
C ASP A 86 9.73 0.15 6.34
N ILE A 87 10.85 0.55 5.74
CA ILE A 87 12.00 1.09 6.47
C ILE A 87 11.64 2.41 7.15
N MET A 88 10.89 3.29 6.48
CA MET A 88 10.45 4.57 7.07
C MET A 88 9.52 4.39 8.28
N LYS A 89 8.86 3.22 8.41
CA LYS A 89 8.08 2.84 9.60
C LYS A 89 8.92 2.45 10.81
N MET A 90 10.22 2.27 10.66
CA MET A 90 11.10 1.94 11.78
C MET A 90 11.20 3.15 12.70
N SER A 91 10.64 3.05 13.92
CA SER A 91 10.64 4.13 14.91
C SER A 91 12.03 4.70 15.23
N GLN A 92 13.07 3.88 15.05
CA GLN A 92 14.48 4.24 15.23
C GLN A 92 15.03 5.19 14.16
N LEU A 93 14.38 5.25 12.99
CA LEU A 93 14.78 6.07 11.85
C LEU A 93 13.92 7.33 11.70
N LEU A 94 12.93 7.52 12.59
CA LEU A 94 12.06 8.68 12.52
C LEU A 94 12.79 9.97 12.92
N PRO A 95 12.66 11.04 12.13
CA PRO A 95 13.32 12.30 12.41
C PRO A 95 12.73 12.95 13.67
N VAL A 96 13.59 13.69 14.37
CA VAL A 96 13.25 14.44 15.58
C VAL A 96 13.36 15.93 15.30
N VAL A 97 12.40 16.72 15.79
CA VAL A 97 12.41 18.18 15.65
C VAL A 97 13.63 18.75 16.37
N GLN A 98 14.53 19.37 15.61
CA GLN A 98 15.69 20.06 16.14
C GLN A 98 15.26 21.37 16.84
N PRO A 99 15.97 21.83 17.88
CA PRO A 99 15.62 23.06 18.60
C PRO A 99 15.43 24.29 17.70
N GLN A 100 16.27 24.44 16.66
CA GLN A 100 16.20 25.55 15.71
C GLN A 100 14.98 25.51 14.78
N HIS A 101 14.29 24.36 14.69
CA HIS A 101 13.09 24.18 13.87
C HIS A 101 11.82 24.10 14.73
N ALA A 102 11.94 24.24 16.05
CA ALA A 102 10.80 24.21 16.95
C ALA A 102 10.14 25.60 17.09
N PRO A 103 8.80 25.66 17.15
CA PRO A 103 7.86 24.56 16.90
C PRO A 103 7.68 24.31 15.38
N TYR A 104 7.41 23.06 15.00
CA TYR A 104 7.11 22.67 13.62
C TYR A 104 5.73 21.98 13.57
N HIS A 105 4.73 22.60 12.93
CA HIS A 105 3.38 22.02 12.76
C HIS A 105 2.78 21.35 14.03
N GLY A 106 2.96 21.98 15.20
CA GLY A 106 2.47 21.46 16.49
C GLY A 106 3.42 20.50 17.23
N TYR A 107 4.53 20.11 16.61
CA TYR A 107 5.61 19.36 17.26
C TYR A 107 6.58 20.31 17.97
N ALA A 108 6.91 20.01 19.23
CA ALA A 108 7.95 20.69 19.99
C ALA A 108 9.33 20.11 19.69
N ALA A 109 10.39 20.82 20.13
CA ALA A 109 11.74 20.30 20.07
C ALA A 109 11.82 18.91 20.72
N SER A 110 12.61 18.02 20.13
CA SER A 110 12.76 16.62 20.57
C SER A 110 11.55 15.72 20.35
N ASN A 111 10.44 16.20 19.77
CA ASN A 111 9.37 15.30 19.32
C ASN A 111 9.76 14.57 18.04
N THR A 112 9.40 13.29 17.98
CA THR A 112 9.54 12.44 16.79
C THR A 112 8.39 12.70 15.82
N ILE A 113 8.71 12.88 14.54
CA ILE A 113 7.73 13.02 13.45
C ILE A 113 7.51 11.63 12.84
N GLY A 114 6.26 11.15 12.85
CA GLY A 114 5.89 9.79 12.46
C GLY A 114 4.56 9.71 11.73
N ASP A 115 4.20 10.73 10.97
CA ASP A 115 2.93 10.91 10.25
C ASP A 115 2.87 10.22 8.88
N HIS A 116 3.91 9.49 8.48
CA HIS A 116 4.02 8.84 7.15
C HIS A 116 3.03 7.67 6.92
N ASP A 117 2.35 7.21 7.97
CA ASP A 117 1.38 6.09 7.96
C ASP A 117 -0.09 6.53 8.06
N SER A 118 -0.32 7.84 8.14
CA SER A 118 -1.58 8.46 8.55
C SER A 118 -2.49 8.82 7.37
#